data_AF-A0A2N9WU12-F1
#
_entry.id   AF-A0A2N9WU12-F1
#
_cell.length_a   1.000
_cell.length_b   1.000
_cell.length_c   1.000
_cell.angle_alpha   90.00
_cell.angle_beta   90.00
_cell.angle_gamma   90.00
#
_symmetry.space_group_name_H-M   'P 1'
#
loop_
_entity.id
_entity.type
_entity.pdbx_description
1 polymer ?
#
loop_
_entity_poly.entity_id
_entity_poly.type
_entity_poly.pdbx_seq_one_letter_code
_entity_poly.pdbx_strand_id
1 'polypeptide(L)'
;MNNQLALNGVHGLQGNPLVNSNIESLTLDSDVMQPTFNKGDVLFIDTSAQYDGDGVYALVSHDKSLIIRRLQGRINGDLLIIGDNCELYPPERIAKNSLTNIMIHGKVIGVLSVKQV
;
A
#
# COMPACT_ATOMS: atom_id res chain seq x y z
N MET A 1 -45.15 -7.85 -20.93
CA MET A 1 -44.96 -6.40 -20.85
C MET A 1 -44.30 -6.09 -19.53
N ASN A 2 -42.98 -5.85 -19.54
CA ASN A 2 -42.27 -5.20 -18.44
C ASN A 2 -41.20 -4.33 -19.08
N ASN A 3 -41.44 -3.01 -19.02
CA ASN A 3 -40.57 -1.99 -19.57
C ASN A 3 -39.35 -1.83 -18.67
N GLN A 4 -38.18 -2.17 -19.20
CA GLN A 4 -36.91 -1.72 -18.66
C GLN A 4 -36.72 -0.27 -19.11
N LEU A 5 -36.87 0.68 -18.18
CA LEU A 5 -36.42 2.05 -18.40
C LEU A 5 -34.89 2.03 -18.38
N ALA A 6 -34.29 2.16 -19.57
CA ALA A 6 -32.86 2.37 -19.71
C ALA A 6 -32.50 3.74 -19.09
N LEU A 7 -31.68 3.72 -18.05
CA LEU A 7 -30.97 4.90 -17.56
C LEU A 7 -29.88 5.24 -18.59
N ASN A 8 -30.25 6.05 -19.57
CA ASN A 8 -29.32 6.68 -20.50
C ASN A 8 -28.50 7.73 -19.71
N GLY A 9 -27.21 7.47 -19.46
CA GLY A 9 -26.34 8.53 -18.93
C GLY A 9 -25.00 8.14 -18.31
N VAL A 10 -24.69 6.86 -18.05
CA VAL A 10 -23.41 6.49 -17.40
C VAL A 10 -22.72 5.35 -18.15
N HIS A 11 -22.30 5.61 -19.38
CA HIS A 11 -21.34 4.74 -20.07
C HIS A 11 -19.92 5.11 -19.62
N GLY A 12 -19.34 4.35 -18.68
CA GLY A 12 -17.91 4.45 -18.44
C GLY A 12 -17.36 3.87 -17.14
N LEU A 13 -18.17 3.69 -16.09
CA LEU A 13 -17.69 3.15 -14.82
C LEU A 13 -18.61 2.01 -14.37
N GLN A 14 -18.46 0.83 -14.97
CA GLN A 14 -18.78 -0.41 -14.24
C GLN A 14 -17.68 -0.57 -13.19
N GLY A 15 -17.83 0.09 -12.05
CA GLY A 15 -17.07 -0.29 -10.87
C GLY A 15 -17.47 -1.72 -10.55
N ASN A 16 -16.55 -2.68 -10.74
CA ASN A 16 -16.67 -3.91 -9.99
C ASN A 16 -16.66 -3.49 -8.52
N PRO A 17 -17.70 -3.79 -7.72
CA PRO A 17 -17.59 -3.59 -6.29
C PRO A 17 -16.31 -4.32 -5.85
N LEU A 18 -15.46 -3.66 -5.07
CA LEU A 18 -14.38 -4.36 -4.39
C LEU A 18 -15.06 -5.30 -3.40
N VAL A 19 -15.36 -6.54 -3.82
CA VAL A 19 -16.02 -7.57 -2.98
C VAL A 19 -15.05 -8.12 -1.92
N ASN A 20 -13.82 -7.59 -1.85
CA ASN A 20 -12.89 -7.93 -0.78
C ASN A 20 -13.20 -7.09 0.46
N SER A 21 -13.69 -7.76 1.51
CA SER A 21 -13.88 -7.21 2.86
C SER A 21 -12.57 -6.82 3.56
N ASN A 22 -11.41 -6.96 2.90
CA ASN A 22 -10.07 -6.81 3.47
C ASN A 22 -9.33 -5.58 2.94
N ILE A 23 -10.03 -4.63 2.32
CA ILE A 23 -9.42 -3.37 1.88
C ILE A 23 -9.63 -2.29 2.95
N GLU A 24 -8.53 -1.80 3.51
CA GLU A 24 -8.52 -0.67 4.43
C GLU A 24 -7.94 0.57 3.74
N SER A 25 -8.31 1.75 4.24
CA SER A 25 -7.73 3.02 3.79
C SER A 25 -6.89 3.67 4.89
N LEU A 26 -5.72 4.19 4.54
CA LEU A 26 -4.83 4.92 5.44
C LEU A 26 -4.42 6.26 4.83
N THR A 27 -4.63 7.37 5.54
CA THR A 27 -4.05 8.66 5.15
C THR A 27 -2.58 8.69 5.55
N LEU A 28 -1.69 8.93 4.58
CA LEU A 28 -0.25 8.96 4.82
C LEU A 28 0.15 10.28 5.50
N ASP A 29 0.74 10.19 6.69
CA ASP A 29 1.30 11.33 7.42
C ASP A 29 2.84 11.28 7.45
N SER A 30 3.47 11.03 6.30
CA SER A 30 4.91 10.95 6.17
C SER A 30 5.36 11.24 4.74
N ASP A 31 6.59 11.72 4.59
CA ASP A 31 7.30 12.02 3.34
C ASP A 31 8.33 10.95 2.96
N VAL A 32 8.50 9.91 3.78
CA VAL A 32 9.47 8.82 3.54
C VAL A 32 9.23 8.11 2.21
N MET A 33 7.99 8.12 1.72
CA MET A 33 7.59 7.50 0.45
C MET A 33 7.53 8.48 -0.72
N GLN A 34 7.97 9.73 -0.57
CA GLN A 34 8.09 10.64 -1.72
C GLN A 34 9.16 10.13 -2.70
N PRO A 35 8.99 10.32 -4.02
CA PRO A 35 7.88 11.00 -4.68
C PRO A 35 6.68 10.09 -4.97
N THR A 36 6.75 8.81 -4.64
CA THR A 36 5.70 7.83 -4.95
C THR A 36 4.39 8.19 -4.26
N PHE A 37 4.44 8.52 -2.97
CA PHE A 37 3.31 9.00 -2.18
C PHE A 37 3.68 10.28 -1.44
N ASN A 38 2.71 11.19 -1.35
CA ASN A 38 2.82 12.44 -0.62
C ASN A 38 2.08 12.37 0.70
N LYS A 39 2.52 13.20 1.66
CA LYS A 39 1.75 13.48 2.86
C LYS A 39 0.34 13.95 2.47
N GLY A 40 -0.68 13.34 3.05
CA GLY A 40 -2.10 13.57 2.75
C GLY A 40 -2.71 12.63 1.71
N ASP A 41 -1.91 11.82 1.01
CA ASP A 41 -2.44 10.78 0.12
C ASP A 41 -3.20 9.72 0.93
N VAL A 42 -4.30 9.20 0.35
CA VAL A 42 -5.04 8.08 0.91
C VAL A 42 -4.60 6.80 0.22
N LEU A 43 -4.03 5.87 0.98
CA LEU A 43 -3.56 4.58 0.50
C LEU A 43 -4.63 3.51 0.71
N PHE A 44 -4.81 2.64 -0.27
CA PHE A 44 -5.66 1.46 -0.16
C PHE A 44 -4.79 0.23 0.09
N ILE A 45 -5.06 -0.47 1.18
CA ILE A 45 -4.26 -1.58 1.69
C ILE A 45 -5.11 -2.85 1.66
N ASP A 46 -4.63 -3.89 0.96
CA ASP A 46 -5.16 -5.24 1.08
C ASP A 46 -4.55 -5.93 2.30
N THR A 47 -5.33 -6.09 3.36
CA THR A 47 -4.91 -6.69 4.63
C THR A 47 -4.92 -8.21 4.61
N SER A 48 -5.42 -8.84 3.53
CA SER A 48 -5.26 -10.27 3.33
C SER A 48 -3.93 -10.65 2.68
N ALA A 49 -3.22 -9.67 2.14
CA ALA A 49 -1.95 -9.88 1.46
C ALA A 49 -0.80 -10.07 2.45
N GLN A 50 -0.05 -11.16 2.25
CA GLN A 50 1.26 -11.38 2.88
C GLN A 50 2.38 -10.88 1.96
N TYR A 51 3.64 -11.04 2.38
CA TYR A 51 4.77 -10.80 1.49
C TYR A 51 4.72 -11.73 0.28
N ASP A 52 4.60 -11.16 -0.91
CA ASP A 52 4.61 -11.90 -2.19
C ASP A 52 5.75 -11.46 -3.12
N GLY A 53 6.63 -10.57 -2.65
CA GLY A 53 7.74 -10.00 -3.41
C GLY A 53 7.81 -8.48 -3.30
N ASP A 54 8.57 -7.87 -4.21
CA ASP A 54 8.80 -6.43 -4.23
C ASP A 54 7.50 -5.64 -4.35
N GLY A 55 7.38 -4.60 -3.53
CA GLY A 55 6.15 -3.81 -3.47
C GLY A 55 6.13 -2.86 -2.30
N VAL A 56 5.04 -2.11 -2.14
CA VAL A 56 4.84 -1.23 -0.98
C VAL A 56 3.87 -1.90 -0.02
N TYR A 57 4.24 -1.92 1.25
CA TYR A 57 3.51 -2.63 2.30
C TYR A 57 3.31 -1.72 3.51
N ALA A 58 2.21 -1.98 4.22
CA ALA A 58 2.03 -1.53 5.58
C ALA A 58 2.67 -2.55 6.52
N LEU A 59 3.63 -2.08 7.32
CA LEU A 59 4.30 -2.88 8.34
C LEU A 59 3.86 -2.40 9.72
N VAL A 60 3.78 -3.33 10.66
CA VAL A 60 3.62 -2.99 12.08
C VAL A 60 4.99 -2.79 12.69
N SER A 61 5.29 -1.58 13.15
CA SER A 61 6.53 -1.26 13.86
C SER A 61 6.50 -1.78 15.30
N HIS A 62 7.65 -1.71 15.98
CA HIS A 62 7.80 -2.17 17.35
C HIS A 62 6.84 -1.46 18.35
N ASP A 63 6.50 -0.20 18.11
CA ASP A 63 5.54 0.58 18.90
C ASP A 63 4.07 0.33 18.52
N LYS A 64 3.81 -0.68 17.68
CA LYS A 64 2.48 -1.06 17.16
C LYS A 64 1.83 -0.01 16.27
N SER A 65 2.59 0.94 15.72
CA SER A 65 2.09 1.84 14.67
C SER A 65 2.25 1.22 13.28
N LEU A 66 1.45 1.71 12.33
CA LEU A 66 1.59 1.30 10.92
C LEU A 66 2.54 2.25 10.21
N ILE A 67 3.56 1.67 9.57
CA ILE A 67 4.49 2.40 8.71
C ILE A 67 4.40 1.89 7.27
N ILE A 68 4.53 2.80 6.31
CA ILE A 68 4.53 2.45 4.89
C ILE A 68 5.96 2.40 4.37
N ARG A 69 6.34 1.26 3.79
CA ARG A 69 7.69 1.01 3.27
C ARG A 69 7.64 0.19 1.98
N ARG A 70 8.60 0.41 1.11
CA ARG A 70 8.86 -0.47 -0.02
C ARG A 70 9.76 -1.62 0.44
N LEU A 71 9.30 -2.84 0.19
CA LEU A 71 10.05 -4.06 0.41
C LEU A 71 10.73 -4.48 -0.89
N GLN A 72 12.01 -4.84 -0.82
CA GLN A 72 12.80 -5.32 -1.95
C GLN A 72 13.59 -6.57 -1.57
N GLY A 73 13.30 -7.69 -2.22
CA GLY A 73 14.09 -8.90 -2.11
C GLY A 73 15.47 -8.74 -2.74
N ARG A 74 16.50 -9.24 -2.08
CA ARG A 74 17.87 -9.28 -2.61
C ARG A 74 18.22 -10.68 -3.08
N ILE A 75 19.16 -10.76 -4.02
CA ILE A 75 19.61 -12.04 -4.63
C ILE A 75 20.15 -13.00 -3.58
N ASN A 76 20.75 -12.49 -2.50
CA ASN A 76 21.22 -13.31 -1.38
C ASN A 76 20.10 -13.75 -0.42
N GLY A 77 18.85 -13.36 -0.69
CA GLY A 77 17.66 -13.67 0.11
C GLY A 77 17.37 -12.70 1.25
N ASP A 78 18.15 -11.63 1.41
CA ASP A 78 17.84 -10.58 2.38
C ASP A 78 16.68 -9.71 1.90
N LEU A 79 16.03 -9.02 2.83
CA LEU A 79 15.01 -8.04 2.53
C LEU A 79 15.54 -6.64 2.81
N LEU A 80 15.37 -5.73 1.87
CA LEU A 80 15.56 -4.31 2.10
C LEU A 80 14.20 -3.65 2.34
N ILE A 81 14.10 -2.91 3.44
CA ILE A 81 12.95 -2.09 3.81
C ILE A 81 13.37 -0.64 3.58
N ILE A 82 12.73 0.03 2.62
CA ILE A 82 13.13 1.39 2.21
C ILE A 82 11.95 2.35 2.18
N GLY A 83 12.27 3.62 2.35
CA GLY A 83 11.47 4.70 1.78
C GLY A 83 11.90 4.98 0.34
N ASP A 84 10.99 5.51 -0.46
CA ASP A 84 11.34 5.98 -1.82
C ASP A 84 12.09 7.32 -1.79
N ASN A 85 12.03 8.04 -0.66
CA ASN A 85 12.83 9.23 -0.39
C ASN A 85 14.18 8.83 0.24
N CYS A 86 14.93 7.98 -0.47
CA CYS A 86 16.11 7.30 0.07
C CYS A 86 17.31 8.22 0.36
N GLU A 87 17.31 9.45 -0.17
CA GLU A 87 18.33 10.46 0.12
C GLU A 87 18.25 10.94 1.57
N LEU A 88 17.05 11.06 2.12
CA LEU A 88 16.80 11.51 3.50
C LEU A 88 16.65 10.35 4.48
N TYR A 89 16.18 9.19 4.00
CA TYR A 89 15.86 8.03 4.83
C TYR A 89 16.69 6.81 4.40
N PRO A 90 17.75 6.47 5.14
CA PRO A 90 18.58 5.32 4.81
C PRO A 90 17.80 4.01 4.90
N PRO A 91 18.15 3.02 4.06
CA PRO A 91 17.44 1.74 4.04
C PRO A 91 17.77 0.87 5.25
N GLU A 92 16.81 0.05 5.66
CA GLU A 92 17.01 -1.00 6.66
C GLU A 92 17.14 -2.37 5.97
N ARG A 93 18.15 -3.15 6.33
CA ARG A 93 18.38 -4.49 5.78
C ARG A 93 18.08 -5.54 6.84
N ILE A 94 17.15 -6.44 6.51
CA ILE A 94 16.85 -7.61 7.31
C ILE A 94 17.47 -8.83 6.65
N ALA A 95 18.33 -9.52 7.40
CA ALA A 95 18.95 -10.75 6.94
C ALA A 95 17.89 -11.84 6.73
N LYS A 96 18.10 -12.73 5.76
CA LYS A 96 17.19 -13.84 5.43
C LYS A 96 16.74 -14.65 6.66
N ASN A 97 17.65 -14.87 7.61
CA ASN A 97 17.40 -15.63 8.84
C ASN A 97 16.60 -14.87 9.91
N SER A 98 16.33 -13.58 9.71
CA SER A 98 15.59 -12.71 10.63
C SER A 98 14.25 -12.23 10.06
N LEU A 99 13.82 -12.75 8.90
CA LEU A 99 12.58 -12.33 8.24
C LEU A 99 11.32 -12.63 9.07
N THR A 100 11.38 -13.60 9.99
CA THR A 100 10.27 -13.93 10.92
C THR A 100 9.90 -12.78 11.85
N ASN A 101 10.75 -11.75 11.98
CA ASN A 101 10.52 -10.63 12.88
C ASN A 101 9.72 -9.48 12.23
N ILE A 102 9.41 -9.59 10.93
CA ILE A 102 8.66 -8.56 10.21
C ILE A 102 7.18 -8.90 10.27
N MET A 103 6.37 -7.97 10.78
CA MET A 103 4.92 -8.09 10.77
C MET A 103 4.33 -7.23 9.65
N ILE A 104 3.75 -7.90 8.66
CA ILE A 104 3.05 -7.25 7.54
C ILE A 104 1.58 -7.13 7.90
N HIS A 105 1.06 -5.90 7.87
CA HIS A 105 -0.37 -5.62 8.01
C HIS A 105 -1.12 -5.81 6.69
N GLY A 106 -0.47 -5.47 5.58
CA GLY A 106 -1.03 -5.65 4.25
C GLY A 106 -0.19 -5.01 3.15
N LYS A 107 -0.63 -5.18 1.90
CA LYS A 107 0.02 -4.64 0.71
C LYS A 107 -0.73 -3.41 0.22
N VAL A 108 0.00 -2.34 -0.11
CA VAL A 108 -0.59 -1.16 -0.74
C VAL A 108 -0.91 -1.49 -2.19
N ILE A 109 -2.18 -1.39 -2.56
CA ILE A 109 -2.70 -1.74 -3.89
C ILE A 109 -3.20 -0.52 -4.69
N GLY A 110 -3.28 0.65 -4.06
CA GLY A 110 -3.72 1.88 -4.72
C GLY A 110 -3.46 3.12 -3.88
N VAL A 111 -3.53 4.28 -4.54
CA VAL A 111 -3.40 5.60 -3.92
C VAL A 111 -4.41 6.56 -4.52
N LEU A 112 -4.97 7.43 -3.68
CA LEU A 112 -5.73 8.60 -4.07
C LEU A 112 -4.99 9.85 -3.58
N SER A 113 -4.48 10.64 -4.52
CA SER A 113 -3.89 11.94 -4.21
C SER A 113 -4.93 13.04 -4.29
N VAL A 114 -5.27 13.61 -3.13
CA VAL A 114 -6.21 14.72 -3.05
C VAL A 114 -5.44 16.03 -3.19
N LYS A 115 -5.68 16.75 -4.28
CA LYS A 115 -5.20 18.13 -4.40
C LYS A 115 -6.23 19.05 -3.74
N GLN A 116 -5.81 19.83 -2.76
CA GLN A 116 -6.63 20.93 -2.26
C GLN A 116 -6.76 21.98 -3.38
N VAL A 117 -8.01 22.30 -3.73
CA VAL A 117 -8.39 23.35 -4.68
C VAL A 117 -8.87 24.58 -3.92
#